data_AF-A0A2T2V8M0-F1
#
_entry.id   AF-A0A2T2V8M0-F1
#
_cell.length_a   1.000
_cell.length_b   1.000
_cell.length_c   1.000
_cell.angle_alpha   90.00
_cell.angle_beta   90.00
_cell.angle_gamma   90.00
#
_symmetry.space_group_name_H-M   'P 1'
#
loop_
_entity.id
_entity.type
_entity.pdbx_description
1 polymer ?
#
loop_
_entity_poly.entity_id
_entity_poly.type
_entity_poly.pdbx_seq_one_letter_code
_entity_poly.pdbx_strand_id
1 'polypeptide(L)'
;MRKILLSIVVIAFVWPVNGNAQNIVDDTLLASYTKQQVDSIYGEISSVLQQIGANNGIEIYRIRYEMLNLAGDTTLVSGALIRPTNITCPAPIVSYLHGTTTLKTNVPSFLNRELPLAILFGGSGFYTTMPDYLGLGESKGLLTC
;
A
#
# COMPACT_ATOMS: atom_id res chain seq x y z
N MET A 1 -23.79 -63.43 -14.89
CA MET A 1 -23.95 -62.29 -13.96
C MET A 1 -22.63 -62.03 -13.26
N ARG A 2 -21.93 -60.94 -13.59
CA ARG A 2 -20.68 -60.54 -12.93
C ARG A 2 -20.62 -59.01 -12.96
N LYS A 3 -21.05 -58.38 -11.87
CA LYS A 3 -20.98 -56.94 -11.65
C LYS A 3 -19.53 -56.61 -11.29
N ILE A 4 -18.82 -55.85 -12.13
CA ILE A 4 -17.53 -55.26 -11.76
C ILE A 4 -17.79 -53.78 -11.53
N LEU A 5 -17.59 -53.36 -10.29
CA LEU A 5 -17.84 -52.01 -9.79
C LEU A 5 -16.98 -50.98 -10.55
N LEU A 6 -17.60 -49.90 -11.01
CA LEU A 6 -16.91 -48.67 -11.40
C LEU A 6 -16.35 -48.03 -10.12
N SER A 7 -15.04 -48.08 -9.92
CA SER A 7 -14.37 -47.30 -8.89
C SER A 7 -14.33 -45.84 -9.33
N ILE A 8 -15.17 -45.02 -8.70
CA ILE A 8 -15.17 -43.56 -8.81
C ILE A 8 -13.81 -43.07 -8.30
N VAL A 9 -12.99 -42.53 -9.20
CA VAL A 9 -11.78 -41.78 -8.82
C VAL A 9 -12.24 -40.53 -8.09
N VAL A 10 -11.81 -40.43 -6.84
CA VAL A 10 -12.06 -39.34 -5.90
C VAL A 10 -11.66 -38.02 -6.55
N ILE A 11 -12.64 -37.13 -6.70
CA ILE A 11 -12.45 -35.71 -7.01
C ILE A 11 -11.46 -35.17 -5.97
N ALA A 12 -10.26 -34.80 -6.43
CA ALA A 12 -9.32 -34.05 -5.63
C ALA A 12 -10.02 -32.76 -5.19
N PHE A 13 -10.20 -32.65 -3.89
CA PHE A 13 -10.75 -31.52 -3.17
C PHE A 13 -9.95 -30.26 -3.55
N VAL A 14 -10.43 -29.51 -4.54
CA VAL A 14 -10.02 -28.13 -4.74
C VAL A 14 -10.72 -27.33 -3.64
N TRP A 15 -10.19 -27.36 -2.42
CA TRP A 15 -10.59 -26.36 -1.44
C TRP A 15 -10.24 -25.03 -2.08
N PRO A 16 -11.20 -24.12 -2.33
CA PRO A 16 -10.82 -22.76 -2.60
C PRO A 16 -10.03 -22.31 -1.39
N VAL A 17 -8.73 -22.09 -1.57
CA VAL A 17 -7.95 -21.34 -0.61
C VAL A 17 -8.55 -19.94 -0.67
N ASN A 18 -9.58 -19.70 0.13
CA ASN A 18 -10.07 -18.36 0.41
C ASN A 18 -8.95 -17.69 1.20
N GLY A 19 -7.95 -17.18 0.48
CA GLY A 19 -7.03 -16.22 1.04
C GLY A 19 -7.86 -15.02 1.42
N ASN A 20 -8.10 -14.82 2.72
CA ASN A 20 -8.60 -13.53 3.17
C ASN A 20 -7.51 -12.52 2.82
N ALA A 21 -7.75 -11.71 1.79
CA ALA A 21 -6.99 -10.49 1.59
C ALA A 21 -7.20 -9.59 2.82
N GLN A 22 -6.25 -8.69 3.08
CA GLN A 22 -6.45 -7.67 4.11
C GLN A 22 -7.71 -6.86 3.79
N ASN A 23 -8.53 -6.63 4.82
CA ASN A 23 -9.76 -5.89 4.70
C ASN A 23 -9.47 -4.38 4.79
N ILE A 24 -9.80 -3.63 3.74
CA ILE A 24 -9.72 -2.16 3.76
C ILE A 24 -10.98 -1.65 4.45
N VAL A 25 -10.78 -0.85 5.49
CA VAL A 25 -11.88 -0.26 6.27
C VAL A 25 -12.35 1.04 5.64
N ASP A 26 -11.42 1.93 5.29
CA ASP A 26 -11.70 3.17 4.58
C ASP A 26 -10.44 3.77 3.95
N ASP A 27 -10.67 4.72 3.05
CA ASP A 27 -9.67 5.58 2.46
C ASP A 27 -10.03 7.06 2.64
N THR A 28 -9.01 7.91 2.77
CA THR A 28 -9.14 9.37 2.87
C THR A 28 -8.14 10.04 1.95
N LEU A 29 -8.61 10.89 1.03
CA LEU A 29 -7.73 11.73 0.22
C LEU A 29 -7.05 12.79 1.10
N LEU A 30 -5.72 12.77 1.16
CA LEU A 30 -4.91 13.71 1.93
C LEU A 30 -4.42 14.87 1.06
N ALA A 31 -3.98 14.58 -0.17
CA ALA A 31 -3.41 15.56 -1.08
C ALA A 31 -3.55 15.12 -2.54
N SER A 32 -3.55 16.09 -3.45
CA SER A 32 -3.46 15.85 -4.90
C SER A 32 -2.45 16.82 -5.50
N TYR A 33 -1.60 16.30 -6.38
CA TYR A 33 -0.57 17.06 -7.08
C TYR A 33 -0.70 16.87 -8.58
N THR A 34 -0.68 17.98 -9.31
CA THR A 34 -0.51 17.98 -10.76
C THR A 34 0.87 17.47 -11.14
N LYS A 35 1.04 16.98 -12.38
CA LYS A 35 2.36 16.58 -12.91
C LYS A 35 3.43 17.66 -12.70
N GLN A 36 3.10 18.93 -12.92
CA GLN A 36 4.02 20.05 -12.73
C GLN A 36 4.47 20.23 -11.27
N GLN A 37 3.56 20.02 -10.31
CA GLN A 37 3.91 20.03 -8.89
C GLN A 37 4.80 18.83 -8.54
N VAL A 38 4.54 17.65 -9.12
CA VAL A 38 5.41 16.48 -8.96
C VAL A 38 6.80 16.72 -9.54
N ASP A 39 6.92 17.38 -10.71
CA ASP A 39 8.21 17.78 -11.28
C ASP A 39 9.00 18.71 -10.34
N SER A 40 8.29 19.57 -9.60
CA SER A 40 8.91 20.45 -8.60
C SER A 40 9.42 19.66 -7.40
N ILE A 41 8.64 18.69 -6.91
CA ILE A 41 9.08 17.76 -5.84
C ILE A 41 10.31 16.95 -6.29
N TYR A 42 10.39 16.53 -7.56
CA TYR A 42 11.58 15.84 -8.08
C TYR A 42 12.82 16.74 -7.99
N GLY A 43 12.67 18.04 -8.25
CA GLY A 43 13.75 19.03 -8.11
C GLY A 43 14.20 19.28 -6.67
N GLU A 44 13.31 19.14 -5.69
CA GLU A 44 13.68 19.19 -4.27
C GLU A 44 14.53 17.98 -3.85
N ILE A 45 14.33 16.82 -4.48
CA ILE A 45 15.13 15.61 -4.23
C ILE A 45 16.47 15.69 -4.96
N SER A 46 16.46 16.01 -6.25
CA SER A 46 17.68 16.11 -7.07
C SER A 46 17.44 16.83 -8.40
N SER A 47 18.40 17.65 -8.82
CA SER A 47 18.41 18.29 -10.14
C SER A 47 18.43 17.29 -11.30
N VAL A 48 18.92 16.06 -11.07
CA VAL A 48 18.89 14.98 -12.08
C VAL A 48 17.47 14.45 -12.24
N LEU A 49 16.73 14.26 -11.13
CA LEU A 49 15.35 13.79 -11.19
C LEU A 49 14.43 14.82 -11.84
N GLN A 50 14.65 16.12 -11.59
CA GLN A 50 13.90 17.17 -12.27
C GLN A 50 14.05 17.14 -13.79
N GLN A 51 15.26 16.82 -14.28
CA GLN A 51 15.53 16.70 -15.71
C GLN A 51 14.86 15.47 -16.33
N ILE A 52 14.72 14.38 -15.58
CA ILE A 52 13.96 13.19 -16.00
C ILE A 52 12.46 13.52 -16.04
N GLY A 53 11.97 14.23 -15.01
CA GLY A 53 10.57 14.63 -14.88
C GLY A 53 9.64 13.47 -14.49
N ALA A 54 8.48 13.82 -13.95
CA ALA A 54 7.38 12.91 -13.71
C ALA A 54 6.54 12.74 -14.98
N ASN A 55 5.89 11.58 -15.13
CA ASN A 55 4.94 11.32 -16.23
C ASN A 55 3.49 11.62 -15.83
N ASN A 56 3.20 11.59 -14.53
CA ASN A 56 1.85 11.63 -14.00
C ASN A 56 1.71 12.69 -12.90
N GLY A 57 0.50 13.23 -12.76
CA GLY A 57 0.07 13.76 -11.46
C GLY A 57 -0.20 12.60 -10.49
N ILE A 58 -0.41 12.93 -9.22
CA ILE A 58 -0.69 11.93 -8.19
C ILE A 58 -1.77 12.40 -7.22
N GLU A 59 -2.40 11.43 -6.56
CA GLU A 59 -3.20 11.63 -5.36
C GLU A 59 -2.64 10.75 -4.24
N ILE A 60 -2.70 11.26 -3.02
CA ILE A 60 -2.17 10.61 -1.82
C ILE A 60 -3.34 10.34 -0.89
N TYR A 61 -3.52 9.08 -0.56
CA TYR A 61 -4.57 8.60 0.33
C TYR A 61 -3.97 8.08 1.62
N ARG A 62 -4.67 8.28 2.74
CA ARG A 62 -4.54 7.43 3.92
C ARG A 62 -5.47 6.24 3.73
N ILE A 63 -4.94 5.05 3.91
CA ILE A 63 -5.73 3.81 3.92
C ILE A 63 -5.72 3.26 5.33
N ARG A 64 -6.90 2.91 5.85
CA ARG A 64 -7.04 2.11 7.07
C ARG A 64 -7.43 0.70 6.71
N TYR A 65 -6.73 -0.27 7.30
CA TYR A 65 -6.95 -1.68 6.97
C TYR A 65 -6.69 -2.58 8.18
N GLU A 66 -7.29 -3.76 8.14
CA GLU A 66 -7.15 -4.78 9.16
C GLU A 66 -5.92 -5.65 8.93
N MET A 67 -5.20 -5.92 10.02
CA MET A 67 -4.03 -6.80 10.08
C MET A 67 -4.08 -7.62 11.37
N LEU A 68 -3.35 -8.73 11.45
CA LEU A 68 -3.13 -9.44 12.71
C LEU A 68 -2.03 -8.75 13.54
N ASN A 69 -2.28 -8.54 14.82
CA ASN A 69 -1.27 -8.09 15.77
C ASN A 69 -0.31 -9.24 16.15
N LEU A 70 0.63 -8.96 17.06
CA LEU A 70 1.60 -9.97 17.54
C LEU A 70 0.97 -11.13 18.33
N ALA A 71 -0.24 -10.97 18.85
CA ALA A 71 -1.01 -11.99 19.55
C ALA A 71 -1.93 -12.81 18.62
N GLY A 72 -2.04 -12.43 17.34
CA GLY A 72 -2.93 -13.06 16.36
C GLY A 72 -4.35 -12.48 16.34
N ASP A 73 -4.64 -11.42 17.10
CA ASP A 73 -5.93 -10.73 17.05
C ASP A 73 -5.96 -9.72 15.92
N THR A 74 -7.15 -9.47 15.37
CA THR A 74 -7.34 -8.42 14.36
C THR A 74 -7.16 -7.04 14.99
N THR A 75 -6.36 -6.19 14.34
CA THR A 75 -6.13 -4.80 14.70
C THR A 75 -6.23 -3.91 13.47
N LEU A 76 -6.63 -2.66 13.69
CA LEU A 76 -6.62 -1.62 12.66
C LEU A 76 -5.22 -1.00 12.57
N VAL A 77 -4.72 -0.84 11.35
CA VAL A 77 -3.46 -0.15 11.03
C VAL A 77 -3.70 0.83 9.89
N SER A 78 -2.69 1.67 9.61
CA SER A 78 -2.75 2.67 8.55
C SER A 78 -1.53 2.63 7.63
N GLY A 79 -1.65 3.26 6.47
CA GLY A 79 -0.57 3.52 5.54
C GLY A 79 -0.95 4.56 4.50
N ALA A 80 0.04 5.11 3.79
CA ALA A 80 -0.22 5.94 2.62
C ALA A 80 -0.34 5.09 1.35
N LEU A 81 -1.19 5.54 0.43
CA LEU A 81 -1.26 5.05 -0.94
C LEU A 81 -1.13 6.23 -1.89
N ILE A 82 -0.18 6.16 -2.82
CA ILE A 82 -0.02 7.13 -3.89
C ILE A 82 -0.59 6.53 -5.17
N ARG A 83 -1.63 7.17 -5.70
CA ARG A 83 -2.28 6.84 -6.96
C ARG A 83 -1.83 7.80 -8.06
N PRO A 84 -1.23 7.32 -9.16
CA PRO A 84 -0.98 8.14 -10.34
C PRO A 84 -2.30 8.46 -11.07
N THR A 85 -2.48 9.70 -11.52
CA THR A 85 -3.78 10.18 -12.04
C THR A 85 -3.98 10.04 -13.55
N ASN A 86 -2.90 9.86 -14.34
CA ASN A 86 -2.96 9.83 -15.81
C ASN A 86 -2.75 8.43 -16.41
N ILE A 87 -3.08 7.38 -15.65
CA ILE A 87 -2.88 5.99 -16.09
C ILE A 87 -4.13 5.42 -16.75
N THR A 88 -3.96 4.89 -17.96
CA THR A 88 -5.01 4.24 -18.77
C THR A 88 -4.81 2.74 -18.95
N CYS A 89 -3.70 2.18 -18.45
CA CYS A 89 -3.33 0.77 -18.57
C CYS A 89 -3.05 0.16 -17.17
N PRO A 90 -2.97 -1.17 -17.03
CA PRO A 90 -2.54 -1.77 -15.78
C PRO A 90 -1.18 -1.23 -15.34
N ALA A 91 -1.10 -0.75 -14.10
CA ALA A 91 0.12 -0.17 -13.54
C ALA A 91 0.78 -1.10 -12.51
N PRO A 92 2.12 -1.13 -12.47
CA PRO A 92 2.84 -1.84 -11.43
C PRO A 92 2.62 -1.22 -10.05
N ILE A 93 2.86 -2.03 -9.01
CA ILE A 93 2.78 -1.63 -7.61
C ILE A 93 4.18 -1.64 -7.00
N VAL A 94 4.52 -0.62 -6.21
CA VAL A 94 5.72 -0.55 -5.37
C VAL A 94 5.30 -0.42 -3.91
N SER A 95 5.91 -1.20 -3.02
CA SER A 95 5.76 -1.01 -1.58
C SER A 95 7.02 -0.39 -1.03
N TYR A 96 6.95 0.88 -0.63
CA TYR A 96 8.04 1.57 0.03
C TYR A 96 7.90 1.41 1.56
N LEU A 97 8.99 0.99 2.19
CA LEU A 97 9.07 0.73 3.63
C LEU A 97 9.90 1.86 4.27
N HIS A 98 9.25 2.67 5.11
CA HIS A 98 9.92 3.81 5.75
C HIS A 98 10.97 3.38 6.78
N GLY A 99 11.92 4.27 7.04
CA GLY A 99 12.97 4.04 8.03
C GLY A 99 12.47 4.07 9.48
N THR A 100 13.36 3.83 10.43
CA THR A 100 13.03 3.86 11.86
C THR A 100 12.46 5.21 12.29
N THR A 101 11.36 5.19 13.02
CA THR A 101 10.76 6.37 13.64
C THR A 101 10.29 6.03 15.05
N THR A 102 10.44 6.98 15.97
CA THR A 102 9.98 6.85 17.37
C THR A 102 8.73 7.68 17.65
N LEU A 103 8.35 8.57 16.74
CA LEU A 103 7.17 9.41 16.85
C LEU A 103 6.01 8.73 16.13
N LYS A 104 4.92 8.48 16.86
CA LYS A 104 3.74 7.75 16.37
C LYS A 104 3.21 8.27 15.04
N THR A 105 3.18 9.58 14.85
CA THR A 105 2.63 10.24 13.66
C THR A 105 3.69 10.70 12.67
N ASN A 106 4.98 10.42 12.89
CA ASN A 106 6.02 10.69 11.89
C ASN A 106 6.12 9.49 10.91
N VAL A 107 5.01 9.21 10.24
CA VAL A 107 4.83 8.06 9.33
C VAL A 107 4.12 8.49 8.04
N PRO A 108 4.22 7.69 6.96
CA PRO A 108 3.73 8.07 5.63
C PRO A 108 2.27 8.52 5.57
N SER A 109 1.35 7.86 6.28
CA SER A 109 -0.06 8.26 6.24
C SER A 109 -0.33 9.62 6.89
N PHE A 110 0.65 10.22 7.55
CA PHE A 110 0.63 11.57 8.11
C PHE A 110 1.52 12.55 7.31
N LEU A 111 1.82 12.22 6.06
CA LEU A 111 2.62 13.02 5.12
C LEU A 111 4.02 13.34 5.67
N ASN A 112 4.71 12.31 6.18
CA ASN A 112 6.05 12.49 6.72
C ASN A 112 7.10 12.88 5.66
N ARG A 113 8.32 13.16 6.12
CA ARG A 113 9.45 13.57 5.28
C ARG A 113 9.92 12.53 4.24
N GLU A 114 9.50 11.26 4.36
CA GLU A 114 9.87 10.21 3.40
C GLU A 114 8.87 10.09 2.25
N LEU A 115 7.70 10.73 2.35
CA LEU A 115 6.68 10.73 1.31
C LEU A 115 7.21 11.12 -0.09
N PRO A 116 8.12 12.11 -0.25
CA PRO A 116 8.68 12.44 -1.56
C PRO A 116 9.35 11.26 -2.28
N LEU A 117 9.91 10.30 -1.55
CA LEU A 117 10.52 9.09 -2.13
C LEU A 117 9.47 8.15 -2.75
N ALA A 118 8.27 8.10 -2.17
CA ALA A 118 7.15 7.37 -2.78
C ALA A 118 6.49 8.16 -3.91
N ILE A 119 6.46 9.49 -3.81
CA ILE A 119 5.99 10.37 -4.90
C ILE A 119 6.83 10.16 -6.17
N LEU A 120 8.13 9.87 -6.06
CA LEU A 120 8.98 9.49 -7.19
C LEU A 120 8.45 8.28 -7.95
N PHE A 121 7.97 7.24 -7.25
CA PHE A 121 7.37 6.08 -7.89
C PHE A 121 5.98 6.41 -8.45
N GLY A 122 5.16 7.14 -7.68
CA GLY A 122 3.85 7.63 -8.13
C GLY A 122 3.91 8.45 -9.42
N GLY A 123 4.75 9.47 -9.47
CA GLY A 123 4.96 10.30 -10.65
C GLY A 123 5.46 9.52 -11.86
N SER A 124 6.23 8.45 -11.62
CA SER A 124 6.73 7.54 -12.66
C SER A 124 5.66 6.54 -13.16
N GLY A 125 4.51 6.46 -12.48
CA GLY A 125 3.37 5.63 -12.90
C GLY A 125 3.16 4.36 -12.10
N PHE A 126 3.69 4.27 -10.89
CA PHE A 126 3.49 3.14 -9.98
C PHE A 126 2.44 3.47 -8.93
N TYR A 127 1.51 2.56 -8.67
CA TYR A 127 0.76 2.61 -7.41
C TYR A 127 1.74 2.35 -6.27
N THR A 128 1.88 3.29 -5.35
CA THR A 128 2.91 3.18 -4.30
C THR A 128 2.28 3.09 -2.93
N THR A 129 2.49 1.97 -2.24
CA THR A 129 2.04 1.76 -0.87
C THR A 129 3.15 2.10 0.11
N MET A 130 2.78 2.67 1.26
CA MET A 130 3.69 2.97 2.37
C MET A 130 3.02 2.62 3.70
N PRO A 131 3.15 1.38 4.19
CA PRO A 131 2.61 0.98 5.50
C PRO A 131 3.25 1.79 6.63
N ASP A 132 2.47 2.20 7.63
CA ASP A 132 3.01 2.92 8.81
C ASP A 132 3.64 2.00 9.86
N TYR A 133 3.43 0.69 9.75
CA TYR A 133 3.74 -0.35 10.74
C TYR A 133 2.82 -0.39 11.97
N LEU A 134 2.82 -1.55 12.62
CA LEU A 134 2.08 -1.78 13.86
C LEU A 134 2.61 -0.86 14.98
N GLY A 135 1.71 -0.26 15.74
CA GLY A 135 2.05 0.68 16.82
C GLY A 135 2.20 2.14 16.39
N LEU A 136 2.23 2.42 15.09
CA LEU A 136 2.39 3.75 14.51
C LEU A 136 1.15 4.17 13.72
N GLY A 137 1.09 5.46 13.34
CA GLY A 137 -0.04 6.04 12.64
C GLY A 137 -1.33 5.90 13.45
N GLU A 138 -2.35 5.31 12.85
CA GLU A 138 -3.65 5.06 13.50
C GLU A 138 -3.71 3.71 14.22
N SER A 139 -2.63 2.91 14.15
CA SER A 139 -2.54 1.70 14.96
C SER A 139 -2.61 2.01 16.45
N LYS A 140 -3.29 1.15 17.20
CA LYS A 140 -3.10 1.08 18.65
C LYS A 140 -1.64 0.72 18.96
N GLY A 141 -1.14 1.14 20.12
CA GLY A 141 0.24 0.87 20.55
C GLY A 141 0.54 -0.63 20.61
N LEU A 142 1.82 -0.99 20.48
CA LEU A 142 2.27 -2.40 20.46
C LEU A 142 1.91 -3.18 21.73
N LEU A 143 1.83 -2.48 22.86
CA LEU A 143 1.46 -3.03 24.16
C LEU A 143 0.24 -2.25 24.65
N THR A 144 -0.94 -2.84 24.52
CA THR A 144 -2.12 -2.39 25.26
C THR A 144 -2.16 -3.20 26.56
N CYS A 145 -1.81 -2.57 27.67
CA CYS A 145 -2.08 -3.09 29.02
C CYS A 145 -3.56 -2.84 29.38
#